data_AF-A0A7K5TK49-F1
#
_entry.id   AF-A0A7K5TK49-F1
#
_cell.length_a   1.000
_cell.length_b   1.000
_cell.length_c   1.000
_cell.angle_alpha   90.00
_cell.angle_beta   90.00
_cell.angle_gamma   90.00
#
_symmetry.space_group_name_H-M   'P 1'
#
loop_
_entity.id
_entity.type
_entity.pdbx_description
1 polymer ?
#
loop_
_entity_poly.entity_id
_entity_poly.type
_entity_poly.pdbx_seq_one_letter_code
_entity_poly.pdbx_strand_id
1 'polypeptide(L)'
;AGPALDSFKAAHFGSFVQQPNLHGFHKVPGWAGSAEPGDARGWLHFRSPSFCHDRPDLLLRIKRLSRANRQRLAAGLEGRSCQLSRFQQ
;
A
#
# COMPACT_ATOMS: atom_id res chain seq x y z
N ALA A 1 22.10 -16.23 -5.14
CA ALA A 1 21.38 -14.94 -5.11
C ALA A 1 20.93 -14.63 -6.53
N GLY A 2 19.62 -14.58 -6.81
CA GLY A 2 19.09 -14.25 -8.14
C GLY A 2 19.26 -12.77 -8.47
N PRO A 3 19.14 -12.36 -9.75
CA PRO A 3 19.44 -11.00 -10.18
C PRO A 3 18.43 -10.05 -9.53
N ALA A 4 18.89 -9.26 -8.57
CA ALA A 4 18.22 -8.03 -8.18
C ALA A 4 18.84 -6.90 -8.99
N LEU A 5 18.10 -6.35 -9.94
CA LEU A 5 18.01 -4.91 -10.24
C LEU A 5 17.10 -4.74 -11.46
N ASP A 6 16.11 -3.85 -11.34
CA ASP A 6 15.04 -3.54 -12.31
C ASP A 6 13.65 -4.15 -12.02
N SER A 7 13.33 -4.46 -10.77
CA SER A 7 11.96 -4.89 -10.39
C SER A 7 10.88 -3.86 -10.76
N PHE A 8 11.25 -2.59 -10.93
CA PHE A 8 10.35 -1.52 -11.35
C PHE A 8 11.01 -0.62 -12.40
N LYS A 9 10.28 -0.28 -13.46
CA LYS A 9 10.71 0.67 -14.51
C LYS A 9 10.70 2.14 -14.07
N ALA A 10 10.60 2.41 -12.76
CA ALA A 10 10.45 3.76 -12.22
C ALA A 10 11.77 4.22 -11.57
N ALA A 11 12.28 5.37 -12.00
CA ALA A 11 13.48 5.98 -11.44
C ALA A 11 13.24 6.71 -10.11
N HIS A 12 11.98 7.07 -9.81
CA HIS A 12 11.62 7.89 -8.67
C HIS A 12 10.90 7.08 -7.59
N PHE A 13 11.39 7.18 -6.35
CA PHE A 13 10.76 6.55 -5.19
C PHE A 13 9.32 7.02 -4.96
N GLY A 14 8.99 8.26 -5.33
CA GLY A 14 7.61 8.77 -5.26
C GLY A 14 6.62 7.95 -6.12
N SER A 15 7.05 7.49 -7.30
CA SER A 15 6.25 6.61 -8.14
C SER A 15 6.03 5.25 -7.49
N PHE A 16 7.02 4.74 -6.76
CA PHE A 16 6.87 3.53 -5.96
C PHE A 16 5.86 3.75 -4.84
N VAL A 17 5.99 4.80 -4.02
CA VAL A 17 5.07 5.12 -2.90
C VAL A 17 3.63 5.35 -3.36
N GLN A 18 3.42 5.85 -4.59
CA GLN A 18 2.09 6.04 -5.13
C GLN A 18 1.35 4.73 -5.39
N GLN A 19 2.05 3.63 -5.74
CA GLN A 19 1.39 2.35 -6.03
C GLN A 19 0.72 1.75 -4.79
N PRO A 20 1.39 1.56 -3.63
CA PRO A 20 0.75 1.12 -2.40
C PRO A 20 -0.48 1.97 -2.05
N ASN A 21 -0.39 3.30 -2.18
CA ASN A 21 -1.51 4.19 -1.90
C ASN A 21 -2.72 3.92 -2.82
N LEU A 22 -2.49 3.65 -4.10
CA LEU A 22 -3.56 3.29 -5.05
C LEU A 22 -4.11 1.89 -4.84
N HIS A 23 -3.38 1.01 -4.16
CA HIS A 23 -3.80 -0.34 -3.82
C HIS A 23 -4.39 -0.43 -2.41
N GLY A 24 -4.56 0.70 -1.73
CA GLY A 24 -5.19 0.77 -0.42
C GLY A 24 -4.29 0.45 0.76
N PHE A 25 -2.98 0.47 0.56
CA PHE A 25 -2.04 0.46 1.67
C PHE A 25 -2.04 1.84 2.34
N HIS A 26 -1.96 1.84 3.67
CA HIS A 26 -1.76 3.05 4.46
C HIS A 26 -0.37 3.04 5.08
N LYS A 27 0.23 4.23 5.17
CA LYS A 27 1.48 4.41 5.89
C LYS A 27 1.19 4.29 7.38
N VAL A 28 1.98 3.48 8.08
CA VAL A 28 1.89 3.32 9.54
C VAL A 28 2.92 4.26 10.18
N PRO A 29 2.49 5.39 10.79
CA PRO A 29 3.41 6.26 11.52
C PRO A 29 3.90 5.55 12.79
N GLY A 30 5.18 5.68 13.11
CA GLY A 30 5.74 5.20 14.38
C GLY A 30 6.09 3.71 14.45
N TRP A 31 5.87 2.93 13.38
CA TRP A 31 6.44 1.58 13.28
C TRP A 31 7.93 1.70 12.92
N ALA A 32 8.75 2.21 13.84
CA ALA A 32 10.18 1.97 13.81
C ALA A 32 10.35 0.61 14.48
N GLY A 33 10.45 -0.47 13.70
CA GLY A 33 10.57 -1.81 14.26
C GLY A 33 11.82 -1.89 15.13
N SER A 34 11.66 -1.83 16.46
CA SER A 34 12.68 -2.05 17.50
C SER A 34 14.12 -1.76 17.05
N ALA A 35 14.36 -0.57 16.51
CA ALA A 35 15.70 -0.11 16.24
C ALA A 35 16.04 0.85 17.36
N GLU A 36 17.13 0.53 18.04
CA GLU A 36 17.75 1.35 19.08
C GLU A 36 17.67 2.85 18.74
N PRO A 37 17.53 3.75 19.74
CA PRO A 37 17.48 5.19 19.51
C PRO A 37 18.77 5.68 18.81
N GLY A 38 18.77 5.66 17.48
CA GLY A 38 19.97 5.85 16.67
C GLY A 38 19.89 5.25 15.26
N ASP A 39 19.15 4.14 15.07
CA ASP A 39 19.19 3.34 13.83
C ASP A 39 17.91 3.38 12.96
N ALA A 40 16.82 3.98 13.44
CA ALA A 40 15.60 4.16 12.64
C ALA A 40 15.59 5.49 11.85
N ARG A 41 16.49 5.66 10.89
CA ARG A 41 16.37 6.77 9.91
C ARG A 41 16.02 6.24 8.52
N GLY A 42 14.73 6.29 8.18
CA GLY A 42 14.27 6.40 6.79
C GLY A 42 13.28 5.35 6.27
N TRP A 43 12.92 4.33 7.03
CA TRP A 43 12.06 3.24 6.53
C TRP A 43 10.57 3.65 6.55
N LEU A 44 9.89 3.48 5.42
CA LEU A 44 8.44 3.68 5.33
C LEU A 44 7.71 2.35 5.47
N HIS A 45 6.91 2.24 6.52
CA HIS A 45 6.07 1.07 6.75
C HIS A 45 4.68 1.27 6.15
N PHE A 46 4.26 0.31 5.34
CA PHE A 46 2.95 0.25 4.73
C PHE A 46 2.22 -1.00 5.19
N ARG A 47 0.93 -0.87 5.51
CA ARG A 47 0.09 -2.01 5.92
C ARG A 47 -1.18 -2.07 5.10
N SER A 48 -1.64 -3.28 4.80
CA SER A 48 -2.94 -3.57 4.22
C SER A 48 -3.49 -4.85 4.85
N PRO A 49 -4.77 -4.90 5.29
CA PRO A 49 -5.38 -6.13 5.81
C PRO A 49 -5.44 -7.27 4.80
N SER A 50 -5.35 -6.95 3.51
CA SER A 50 -5.37 -7.93 2.42
C SER A 50 -3.96 -8.31 1.94
N PHE A 51 -2.92 -7.87 2.64
CA PHE A 51 -1.53 -8.21 2.35
C PHE A 51 -0.92 -8.89 3.57
N CYS A 52 -0.76 -10.22 3.50
CA CYS A 52 -0.17 -11.04 4.56
C CYS A 52 0.73 -12.10 3.92
N HIS A 53 1.88 -12.35 4.54
CA HIS A 53 2.92 -13.25 4.04
C HIS A 53 2.40 -14.65 3.73
N ASP A 54 1.61 -15.22 4.65
CA ASP A 54 1.15 -16.62 4.56
C ASP A 54 -0.20 -16.78 3.84
N ARG A 55 -0.74 -15.69 3.26
CA ARG A 55 -2.08 -15.65 2.66
C ARG A 55 -2.06 -14.98 1.29
N PRO A 56 -1.50 -15.65 0.26
CA PRO A 56 -1.46 -15.12 -1.10
C PRO A 56 -2.87 -14.93 -1.70
N ASP A 57 -3.87 -15.66 -1.20
CA ASP A 57 -5.28 -15.51 -1.61
C ASP A 57 -5.83 -14.10 -1.36
N LEU A 58 -5.33 -13.41 -0.32
CA LEU A 58 -5.75 -12.06 0.00
C LEU A 58 -5.29 -11.02 -1.04
N LEU A 59 -4.23 -11.32 -1.80
CA LEU A 59 -3.75 -10.43 -2.87
C LEU A 59 -4.82 -10.20 -3.95
N LEU A 60 -5.69 -11.19 -4.21
CA LEU A 60 -6.80 -11.07 -5.16
C LEU A 60 -7.82 -10.00 -4.74
N ARG A 61 -7.86 -9.66 -3.45
CA ARG A 61 -8.73 -8.60 -2.92
C ARG A 61 -8.13 -7.21 -3.14
N ILE A 62 -6.82 -7.10 -3.30
CA ILE A 62 -6.13 -5.82 -3.51
C ILE A 62 -6.40 -5.31 -4.92
N LYS A 63 -7.33 -4.37 -5.05
CA LYS A 63 -7.66 -3.73 -6.33
C LYS A 63 -7.06 -2.34 -6.42
N ARG A 64 -6.63 -1.96 -7.63
CA ARG A 64 -6.15 -0.60 -7.90
C ARG A 64 -7.31 0.38 -7.90
N LEU A 65 -7.16 1.52 -7.25
CA LEU A 65 -8.04 2.67 -7.35
C LEU A 65 -7.88 3.36 -8.71
N SER A 66 -8.52 2.80 -9.74
CA SER A 66 -8.64 3.46 -11.05
C SER A 66 -9.62 4.64 -11.00
N ARG A 67 -9.69 5.46 -12.06
CA ARG A 67 -10.73 6.51 -12.17
C ARG A 67 -12.14 5.93 -12.05
N ALA A 68 -12.37 4.78 -12.68
CA ALA A 68 -13.65 4.06 -12.59
C ALA A 68 -13.94 3.58 -11.15
N ASN A 69 -12.95 3.03 -10.44
CA ASN A 69 -13.14 2.61 -9.04
C ASN A 69 -13.37 3.81 -8.11
N ARG A 70 -12.68 4.93 -8.34
CA ARG A 70 -12.95 6.19 -7.61
C ARG A 70 -14.37 6.70 -7.82
N GLN A 71 -14.91 6.59 -9.04
CA GLN A 71 -16.30 6.95 -9.34
C GLN A 71 -17.29 6.00 -8.65
N ARG A 72 -17.00 4.69 -8.63
CA ARG A 72 -17.83 3.71 -7.91
C ARG A 72 -17.81 3.93 -6.39
N LEU A 73 -16.67 4.36 -5.84
CA LEU A 73 -16.56 4.77 -4.44
C LEU A 73 -17.38 6.01 -4.14
N ALA A 74 -17.27 7.04 -4.98
CA ALA A 74 -18.07 8.26 -4.84
C ALA A 74 -19.58 7.98 -4.94
N ALA A 75 -19.98 6.97 -5.73
CA ALA A 75 -21.36 6.52 -5.87
C ALA A 75 -21.83 5.58 -4.72
N GLY A 76 -20.97 5.25 -3.75
CA GLY A 76 -21.33 4.35 -2.64
C GLY A 76 -21.53 2.88 -3.03
N LEU A 77 -21.12 2.47 -4.23
CA LEU A 77 -21.39 1.15 -4.83
C LEU A 77 -20.30 0.11 -4.54
N GLU A 78 -19.54 0.29 -3.47
CA GLU A 78 -18.27 -0.41 -3.23
C GLU A 78 -18.35 -1.48 -2.14
N GLY A 79 -17.72 -2.63 -2.41
CA GLY A 79 -17.51 -3.71 -1.44
C GLY A 79 -16.38 -3.35 -0.48
N ARG A 80 -16.36 -3.97 0.70
CA ARG A 80 -15.50 -3.69 1.87
C ARG A 80 -13.99 -3.50 1.61
N SER A 81 -13.48 -3.84 0.42
CA SER A 81 -12.07 -3.73 0.05
C SER A 81 -11.60 -2.31 -0.28
N CYS A 82 -12.50 -1.41 -0.68
CA CYS A 82 -12.14 -0.06 -1.10
C CYS A 82 -12.63 1.02 -0.14
N GLN A 83 -13.11 0.64 1.05
CA GLN A 83 -13.29 1.57 2.16
C GLN A 83 -11.92 2.01 2.64
N LEU A 84 -11.34 2.98 1.95
CA LEU A 84 -10.07 3.58 2.32
C LEU A 84 -10.36 4.85 3.11
N SER A 85 -9.99 4.78 4.38
CA SER A 85 -10.11 5.79 5.44
C SER A 85 -9.74 7.22 5.05
N ARG A 86 -9.10 7.44 3.89
CA ARG A 86 -8.82 8.77 3.32
C ARG A 86 -10.08 9.56 2.97
N PHE A 87 -11.19 8.89 2.66
CA PHE A 87 -12.46 9.54 2.35
C PHE A 87 -13.43 9.57 3.56
N GLN A 88 -12.95 9.25 4.77
CA GLN A 88 -13.76 9.29 6.00
C GLN A 88 -13.24 10.29 7.05
N GLN A 89 -12.28 11.15 6.68
CA GLN A 89 -11.91 12.37 7.40
C GLN A 89 -12.20 13.57 6.51
#